data_AF-A0A0C3JRG9-F1
#
_entry.id   AF-A0A0C3JRG9-F1
#
_cell.length_a   1.000
_cell.length_b   1.000
_cell.length_c   1.000
_cell.angle_alpha   90.00
_cell.angle_beta   90.00
_cell.angle_gamma   90.00
#
_symmetry.space_group_name_H-M   'P 1'
#
loop_
_entity.id
_entity.type
_entity.pdbx_description
1 polymer ?
#
loop_
_entity_poly.entity_id
_entity_poly.type
_entity_poly.pdbx_seq_one_letter_code
_entity_poly.pdbx_strand_id
1 'polypeptide(L)' 'IEGHMDVKLYVKILQDELLGTLSDLGMKKKYIYFQQDNDLKHTSKLATQWFSSKKLDTLNWP' A
#
# COMPACT_ATOMS: atom_id res chain seq x y z
N ILE A 1 -8.09 -2.09 16.03
CA ILE A 1 -8.59 -2.67 14.77
C ILE A 1 -9.03 -4.09 15.10
N GLU A 2 -10.32 -4.39 15.02
CA GLU A 2 -10.87 -5.70 15.37
C GLU A 2 -10.66 -6.72 14.24
N GLY A 3 -9.98 -7.82 14.59
CA GLY A 3 -10.26 -9.18 14.08
C GLY A 3 -9.66 -9.62 12.75
N HIS A 4 -9.93 -8.93 11.65
CA HIS A 4 -9.49 -9.41 10.33
C HIS A 4 -9.39 -8.24 9.36
N MET A 5 -8.19 -7.99 8.85
CA MET A 5 -7.97 -6.96 7.83
C MET A 5 -8.43 -7.51 6.48
N ASP A 6 -9.53 -6.99 5.96
CA ASP A 6 -9.95 -7.26 4.59
C ASP A 6 -9.22 -6.33 3.60
N VAL A 7 -9.42 -6.59 2.31
CA VAL A 7 -8.79 -5.81 1.24
C VAL A 7 -9.21 -4.33 1.23
N LYS A 8 -10.44 -4.01 1.64
CA LYS A 8 -10.95 -2.63 1.64
C LYS A 8 -10.30 -1.84 2.77
N LEU A 9 -10.22 -2.45 3.95
CA LEU A 9 -9.54 -1.89 5.11
C LEU A 9 -8.05 -1.73 4.84
N TYR A 10 -7.42 -2.71 4.17
CA TYR A 10 -6.03 -2.62 3.76
C TYR A 10 -5.79 -1.39 2.87
N VAL A 11 -6.57 -1.22 1.80
CA VAL A 11 -6.44 -0.06 0.91
C VAL A 11 -6.74 1.27 1.62
N LYS A 12 -7.68 1.27 2.58
CA LYS A 12 -7.93 2.44 3.42
C LYS A 12 -6.71 2.80 4.26
N ILE A 13 -6.08 1.83 4.91
CA ILE A 13 -4.84 2.02 5.68
C ILE A 13 -3.73 2.59 4.78
N LEU A 14 -3.54 2.06 3.56
CA LEU A 14 -2.56 2.61 2.61
C LEU A 14 -2.89 4.05 2.20
N GLN A 15 -4.17 4.37 2.03
CA GLN A 15 -4.62 5.71 1.65
C GLN A 15 -4.39 6.74 2.75
N ASP A 16 -4.68 6.38 3.99
CA ASP A 16 -4.67 7.30 5.13
C ASP A 16 -3.26 7.36 5.74
N GLU A 17 -2.68 6.20 6.08
CA GLU A 17 -1.45 6.11 6.88
C GLU A 17 -0.18 6.16 6.03
N LEU A 18 -0.10 5.39 4.95
CA LEU A 18 1.11 5.35 4.12
C LEU A 18 1.32 6.71 3.44
N LEU A 19 0.29 7.30 2.83
CA LEU A 19 0.44 8.60 2.18
C LEU A 19 0.74 9.73 3.18
N GLY A 20 0.15 9.68 4.38
CA GLY A 20 0.48 10.58 5.48
C GLY A 20 1.95 10.47 5.87
N THR A 21 2.42 9.25 6.14
CA THR A 21 3.82 8.98 6.49
C THR A 21 4.79 9.49 5.44
N LEU A 22 4.50 9.28 4.14
CA LEU A 22 5.36 9.79 3.07
C LEU A 22 5.40 11.32 3.03
N SER A 23 4.25 11.97 3.29
CA SER A 23 4.17 13.42 3.39
C SER A 23 4.99 13.95 4.56
N ASP A 24 4.81 13.36 5.75
CA ASP A 24 5.49 13.77 6.99
C ASP A 24 7.00 13.62 6.90
N LEU A 25 7.47 12.58 6.19
CA LEU A 25 8.89 12.34 5.93
C LEU A 25 9.44 13.10 4.72
N GLY A 26 8.62 13.88 4.00
CA GLY A 26 9.02 14.60 2.79
C GLY A 26 9.45 13.67 1.63
N MET A 27 9.00 12.42 1.64
CA MET A 27 9.38 11.41 0.66
C MET A 27 8.53 11.50 -0.61
N LYS A 28 9.20 11.55 -1.77
CA LYS A 28 8.50 11.56 -3.07
C LYS A 28 8.30 10.14 -3.55
N LYS A 29 7.05 9.80 -3.92
CA LYS A 29 6.61 8.47 -4.39
C LYS A 29 7.49 7.86 -5.49
N LYS A 30 8.02 8.69 -6.39
CA LYS A 30 8.92 8.26 -7.48
C LYS A 30 10.31 7.77 -7.05
N TYR A 31 10.66 7.91 -5.77
CA TYR A 31 11.96 7.53 -5.23
C TYR A 31 11.86 6.46 -4.14
N ILE A 32 10.67 5.87 -3.98
CA ILE A 32 10.42 4.85 -2.97
C ILE A 32 9.87 3.60 -3.65
N TYR A 33 10.23 2.46 -3.08
CA TYR A 33 9.59 1.18 -3.39
C TYR A 33 8.90 0.68 -2.12
N PHE A 34 7.61 0.41 -2.21
CA PHE A 34 6.83 -0.13 -1.11
C PHE A 34 6.97 -1.66 -1.07
N GLN A 35 7.13 -2.24 0.12
CA GLN A 35 7.31 -3.68 0.29
C GLN A 35 6.22 -4.22 1.21
N GLN A 36 5.59 -5.32 0.80
CA GLN A 36 4.52 -6.04 1.48
C GLN A 36 4.72 -7.55 1.25
N ASP A 37 4.13 -8.41 2.07
CA ASP A 37 4.13 -9.85 1.82
C ASP A 37 3.13 -10.24 0.71
N ASN A 38 3.13 -11.52 0.33
CA ASN A 38 2.26 -12.07 -0.73
C ASN A 38 0.85 -12.47 -0.25
N ASP A 39 0.39 -11.96 0.90
CA ASP A 39 -0.96 -12.25 1.37
C ASP A 39 -2.01 -11.85 0.31
N LEU A 40 -3.06 -12.67 0.17
CA LEU A 40 -4.09 -12.51 -0.86
C LEU A 40 -4.75 -11.12 -0.84
N LYS A 41 -4.84 -10.46 0.32
CA LYS A 41 -5.38 -9.10 0.38
C LYS A 41 -4.42 -8.06 -0.21
N HIS A 42 -3.12 -8.25 -0.03
CA HIS A 42 -2.05 -7.36 -0.51
C HIS A 42 -1.82 -7.49 -2.02
N THR A 43 -1.97 -8.71 -2.55
CA THR A 43 -1.84 -9.03 -3.98
C THR A 43 -3.17 -8.96 -4.74
N SER A 44 -4.25 -8.61 -4.07
CA SER A 44 -5.58 -8.47 -4.67
C SER A 44 -5.61 -7.46 -5.82
N LYS A 45 -6.60 -7.62 -6.72
CA LYS A 45 -6.85 -6.65 -7.81
C LYS A 45 -7.08 -5.23 -7.28
N LEU A 46 -7.79 -5.09 -6.16
CA LEU A 46 -8.09 -3.78 -5.59
C LEU A 46 -6.82 -3.09 -5.08
N ALA A 47 -5.95 -3.81 -4.36
CA ALA A 47 -4.70 -3.27 -3.85
C ALA A 47 -3.73 -2.91 -4.99
N THR A 48 -3.54 -3.81 -5.95
CA THR A 48 -2.65 -3.59 -7.12
C THR A 48 -3.10 -2.40 -7.98
N GLN A 49 -4.41 -2.24 -8.20
CA GLN A 49 -4.96 -1.06 -8.88
C GLN A 49 -4.74 0.23 -8.08
N TRP A 50 -4.86 0.16 -6.75
CA TRP A 50 -4.59 1.32 -5.90
C TRP A 50 -3.14 1.78 -6.03
N PHE A 51 -2.15 0.88 -5.91
CA PHE A 51 -0.72 1.21 -6.10
C PHE A 51 -0.46 1.87 -7.46
N SER A 52 -1.01 1.26 -8.53
CA SER A 52 -0.92 1.80 -9.88
C SER A 52 -1.52 3.21 -9.99
N SER A 53 -2.69 3.45 -9.39
CA SER A 53 -3.34 4.77 -9.39
C SER A 53 -2.54 5.85 -8.65
N LYS A 54 -1.77 5.44 -7.62
CA LYS A 54 -0.95 6.35 -6.81
C LYS A 54 0.45 6.55 -7.37
N LYS A 55 0.82 5.84 -8.45
CA LYS A 55 2.16 5.83 -9.04
C LYS A 55 3.22 5.48 -7.98
N LEU A 56 2.94 4.41 -7.23
CA LEU A 56 3.80 3.92 -6.18
C LEU A 56 4.25 2.50 -6.56
N ASP A 57 5.56 2.33 -6.71
CA ASP A 57 6.13 1.05 -7.11
C ASP A 57 6.20 0.10 -5.91
N THR A 58 5.96 -1.19 -6.15
CA THR A 58 6.05 -2.25 -5.13
C THR A 58 7.22 -3.19 -5.42
N LEU A 59 7.93 -3.65 -4.38
CA LEU A 59 8.92 -4.72 -4.51
C LEU A 59 8.24 -6.09 -4.52
N ASN A 60 8.78 -6.99 -5.35
CA ASN A 60 8.42 -8.39 -5.29
C ASN A 60 8.92 -9.00 -3.96
N TRP A 61 8.05 -9.75 -3.31
CA TRP A 61 8.39 -10.52 -2.12
C TRP A 61 8.45 -12.01 -2.48
N PRO A 62 9.48 -12.77 -2.07
CA PRO A 62 9.57 -14.20 -2.33
C PRO A 62 8.59 -15.03 -1.50
#